data_AF-A0A4P5RLL6-F1
#
_entry.id   AF-A0A4P5RLL6-F1
#
_cell.length_a   1.000
_cell.length_b   1.000
_cell.length_c   1.000
_cell.angle_alpha   90.00
_cell.angle_beta   90.00
_cell.angle_gamma   90.00
#
_symmetry.space_group_name_H-M   'P 1'
#
loop_
_entity.id
_entity.type
_entity.pdbx_description
1 polymer ?
#
loop_
_entity_poly.entity_id
_entity_poly.type
_entity_poly.pdbx_seq_one_letter_code
_entity_poly.pdbx_strand_id
1 'polypeptide(L)'
;MEITADHLLSNAIELARAAAIDEARASGLPYEGELVGEHLGVEVDGERFLTHLFRTGLSGYRDWRWAVTLTRADEDTSSEATVCDVVLLPGPDALLAPKWIPYHERIQAGDLTPGVIVPTSHDDARLTPGYAALPGDEELDMAQLLELGLGRERVLSAFGRDATSQRWYRGDFGPEAQMAKAAPLPCAACAFFIPMAGSMRSVFGVCANEISPADGHVVSIDHGCGAHSQAQVI
;
A
#
# COMPACT_ATOMS: atom_id res chain seq x y z
N MET A 1 -5.36 -37.25 -16.56
CA MET A 1 -5.87 -37.51 -17.91
C MET A 1 -5.22 -36.48 -18.79
N GLU A 2 -4.21 -36.87 -19.58
CA GLU A 2 -3.54 -35.95 -20.52
C GLU A 2 -4.56 -35.58 -21.60
N ILE A 3 -5.03 -34.33 -21.58
CA ILE A 3 -5.90 -33.82 -22.63
C ILE A 3 -5.04 -33.65 -23.86
N THR A 4 -5.26 -34.50 -24.87
CA THR A 4 -4.52 -34.41 -26.14
C THR A 4 -5.14 -33.29 -26.96
N ALA A 5 -4.31 -32.37 -27.46
CA ALA A 5 -4.76 -31.24 -28.26
C ALA A 5 -5.50 -31.73 -29.53
N ASP A 6 -6.72 -31.22 -29.77
CA ASP A 6 -7.45 -31.49 -31.01
C ASP A 6 -6.64 -30.92 -32.19
N HIS A 7 -6.32 -31.77 -33.16
CA HIS A 7 -5.45 -31.43 -34.29
C HIS A 7 -6.10 -30.43 -35.25
N LEU A 8 -7.43 -30.43 -35.38
CA LEU A 8 -8.15 -29.45 -36.21
C LEU A 8 -8.07 -28.08 -35.55
N LEU A 9 -8.36 -28.00 -34.26
CA LEU A 9 -8.28 -26.76 -33.49
C LEU A 9 -6.85 -26.21 -33.47
N SER A 10 -5.86 -27.05 -33.22
CA SER A 10 -4.44 -26.66 -33.21
C SER A 10 -3.96 -26.07 -34.56
N ASN A 11 -4.55 -26.51 -35.67
CA ASN A 11 -4.23 -26.03 -37.01
C ASN A 11 -5.07 -24.81 -37.45
N ALA A 12 -6.09 -24.42 -36.71
CA ALA A 12 -7.02 -23.33 -37.07
C ALA A 12 -6.44 -21.93 -36.74
N ILE A 13 -5.13 -21.76 -36.91
CA ILE A 13 -4.39 -20.52 -36.59
C ILE A 13 -4.93 -19.33 -37.37
N GLU A 14 -5.24 -19.51 -38.66
CA GLU A 14 -5.76 -18.42 -39.51
C GLU A 14 -7.17 -17.98 -39.12
N LEU A 15 -8.03 -18.92 -38.71
CA LEU A 15 -9.36 -18.60 -38.17
C LEU A 15 -9.22 -17.75 -36.90
N ALA A 16 -8.35 -18.19 -35.98
CA ALA A 16 -8.09 -17.46 -34.75
C ALA A 16 -7.48 -16.07 -35.01
N ARG A 17 -6.49 -15.98 -35.90
CA ARG A 17 -5.85 -14.72 -36.30
C ARG A 17 -6.86 -13.75 -36.91
N ALA A 18 -7.74 -14.23 -37.79
CA ALA A 18 -8.78 -13.40 -38.41
C ALA A 18 -9.73 -12.81 -37.35
N ALA A 19 -10.17 -13.63 -36.40
CA ALA A 19 -11.03 -13.18 -35.30
C ALA A 19 -10.34 -12.12 -34.42
N ALA A 20 -9.06 -12.32 -34.08
CA ALA A 20 -8.28 -11.32 -33.35
C ALA A 20 -8.13 -10.01 -34.14
N ILE A 21 -7.94 -10.07 -35.46
CA ILE A 21 -7.81 -8.87 -36.31
C ILE A 21 -9.13 -8.09 -36.35
N ASP A 22 -10.26 -8.79 -36.45
CA ASP A 22 -11.57 -8.16 -36.48
C ASP A 22 -11.88 -7.44 -35.17
N GLU A 23 -11.61 -8.07 -34.02
CA GLU A 23 -11.75 -7.44 -32.69
C GLU A 23 -10.77 -6.27 -32.50
N ALA A 24 -9.51 -6.46 -32.92
CA ALA A 24 -8.50 -5.41 -32.88
C ALA A 24 -8.94 -4.17 -33.67
N ARG A 25 -9.51 -4.34 -34.86
CA ARG A 25 -10.06 -3.23 -35.66
C ARG A 25 -11.26 -2.58 -34.99
N ALA A 26 -12.16 -3.37 -34.41
CA ALA A 26 -13.36 -2.86 -33.73
C ALA A 26 -13.01 -2.00 -32.50
N SER A 27 -11.90 -2.29 -31.81
CA SER A 27 -11.46 -1.56 -30.61
C SER A 27 -11.17 -0.06 -30.85
N GLY A 28 -10.74 0.32 -32.06
CA GLY A 28 -10.31 1.69 -32.38
C GLY A 28 -9.10 2.21 -31.59
N LEU A 29 -8.41 1.34 -30.85
CA LEU A 29 -7.25 1.69 -30.03
C LEU A 29 -5.99 1.91 -30.89
N PRO A 30 -4.98 2.67 -30.40
CA PRO A 30 -3.74 2.88 -31.13
C PRO A 30 -2.83 1.64 -31.12
N TYR A 31 -2.14 1.41 -32.24
CA TYR A 31 -1.22 0.29 -32.44
C TYR A 31 0.16 0.76 -32.89
N GLU A 32 1.17 0.00 -32.50
CA GLU A 32 2.54 0.05 -33.00
C GLU A 32 2.81 -1.21 -33.83
N GLY A 33 2.88 -1.06 -35.16
CA GLY A 33 3.11 -2.17 -36.09
C GLY A 33 1.82 -2.89 -36.50
N GLU A 34 1.86 -4.23 -36.50
CA GLU A 34 0.72 -5.06 -36.90
C GLU A 34 -0.35 -5.11 -35.80
N LEU A 35 -1.64 -5.12 -36.19
CA LEU A 35 -2.77 -5.20 -35.25
C LEU A 35 -2.70 -6.46 -34.37
N VAL A 36 -2.36 -7.59 -34.99
CA VAL A 36 -2.19 -8.90 -34.37
C VAL A 36 -0.88 -9.48 -34.91
N GLY A 37 0.12 -9.60 -34.04
CA GLY A 37 1.47 -10.02 -34.40
C GLY A 37 1.65 -11.54 -34.47
N GLU A 38 2.85 -12.00 -34.13
CA GLU A 38 3.22 -13.41 -34.20
C GLU A 38 2.32 -14.32 -33.35
N HIS A 39 2.13 -15.56 -33.81
CA HIS A 39 1.47 -16.61 -33.03
C HIS A 39 2.45 -17.11 -31.97
N LEU A 40 2.07 -16.99 -30.71
CA LEU A 40 2.92 -17.25 -29.55
C LEU A 40 2.79 -18.68 -29.03
N GLY A 41 1.68 -19.35 -29.34
CA GLY A 41 1.42 -20.70 -28.90
C GLY A 41 -0.07 -21.01 -28.77
N VAL A 42 -0.35 -22.20 -28.25
CA VAL A 42 -1.70 -22.69 -27.99
C VAL A 42 -1.77 -23.20 -26.55
N GLU A 43 -2.81 -22.80 -25.84
CA GLU A 43 -3.17 -23.32 -24.52
C GLU A 43 -4.36 -24.27 -24.65
N VAL A 44 -4.34 -25.39 -23.93
CA VAL A 44 -5.41 -26.39 -23.95
C VAL A 44 -6.26 -26.19 -22.70
N ASP A 45 -7.42 -25.55 -22.86
CA ASP A 45 -8.34 -25.22 -21.76
C ASP A 45 -9.33 -26.36 -21.47
N GLY A 46 -9.48 -27.29 -22.41
CA GLY A 46 -10.32 -28.47 -22.26
C GLY A 46 -10.21 -29.41 -23.47
N GLU A 47 -10.96 -30.51 -23.45
CA GLU A 47 -10.91 -31.53 -24.52
C GLU A 47 -11.23 -30.97 -25.92
N ARG A 48 -12.05 -29.93 -25.99
CA ARG A 48 -12.43 -29.25 -27.25
C ARG A 48 -12.36 -27.72 -27.14
N PHE A 49 -11.49 -27.22 -26.26
CA PHE A 49 -11.25 -25.80 -26.09
C PHE A 49 -9.76 -25.56 -26.18
N LEU A 50 -9.33 -24.81 -27.20
CA LEU A 50 -7.95 -24.42 -27.38
C LEU A 50 -7.87 -22.92 -27.61
N THR A 51 -7.00 -22.26 -26.86
CA THR A 51 -6.77 -20.82 -26.95
C THR A 51 -5.50 -20.55 -27.74
N HIS A 52 -5.64 -19.91 -28.90
CA HIS A 52 -4.51 -19.41 -29.67
C HIS A 52 -4.08 -18.05 -29.12
N LEU A 53 -2.79 -17.93 -28.81
CA LEU A 53 -2.19 -16.69 -28.33
C LEU A 53 -1.45 -15.98 -29.45
N PHE A 54 -1.69 -14.68 -29.60
CA PHE A 54 -0.97 -13.82 -30.53
C PHE A 54 -0.42 -12.59 -29.83
N ARG A 55 0.75 -12.11 -30.25
CA ARG A 55 1.32 -10.86 -29.75
C ARG A 55 0.38 -9.69 -30.09
N THR A 56 0.06 -8.85 -29.11
CA THR A 56 -0.68 -7.60 -29.40
C THR A 56 0.25 -6.53 -29.98
N GLY A 57 -0.28 -5.73 -30.91
CA GLY A 57 0.37 -4.49 -31.35
C GLY A 57 -0.12 -3.25 -30.60
N LEU A 58 -1.01 -3.38 -29.61
CA LEU A 58 -1.58 -2.24 -28.89
C LEU A 58 -0.52 -1.52 -28.03
N SER A 59 -0.29 -0.22 -28.28
CA SER A 59 0.80 0.55 -27.66
C SER A 59 0.74 0.58 -26.11
N GLY A 60 -0.45 0.55 -25.53
CA GLY A 60 -0.65 0.60 -24.07
C GLY A 60 -0.59 -0.76 -23.37
N TYR A 61 -0.51 -1.85 -24.12
CA TYR A 61 -0.70 -3.21 -23.62
C TYR A 61 0.54 -4.07 -23.85
N ARG A 62 1.70 -3.58 -23.39
CA ARG A 62 2.98 -4.28 -23.55
C ARG A 62 2.95 -5.67 -22.89
N ASP A 63 3.38 -6.68 -23.65
CA ASP A 63 3.33 -8.12 -23.32
C ASP A 63 1.90 -8.67 -23.05
N TRP A 64 0.86 -7.94 -23.43
CA TRP A 64 -0.47 -8.54 -23.52
C TRP A 64 -0.59 -9.34 -24.83
N ARG A 65 -1.55 -10.26 -24.83
CA ARG A 65 -1.72 -11.25 -25.88
C ARG A 65 -3.19 -11.29 -26.28
N TRP A 66 -3.45 -11.29 -27.58
CA TRP A 66 -4.76 -11.67 -28.08
C TRP A 66 -4.92 -13.16 -27.85
N ALA A 67 -5.89 -13.54 -27.04
CA ALA A 67 -6.26 -14.91 -26.74
C ALA A 67 -7.58 -15.20 -27.47
N VAL A 68 -7.55 -16.18 -28.35
CA VAL A 68 -8.69 -16.57 -29.16
C VAL A 68 -9.03 -18.01 -28.87
N THR A 69 -10.11 -18.21 -28.13
CA THR A 69 -10.58 -19.56 -27.79
C THR A 69 -11.37 -20.11 -28.95
N LEU A 70 -10.93 -21.26 -29.46
CA LEU A 70 -11.64 -22.02 -30.48
C LEU A 70 -12.28 -23.26 -29.85
N THR A 71 -13.43 -23.66 -30.39
CA THR A 71 -14.13 -24.87 -29.99
C THR A 71 -14.75 -25.60 -31.18
N ARG A 72 -15.28 -26.80 -30.93
CA ARG A 72 -16.04 -27.60 -31.88
C ARG A 72 -17.39 -27.95 -31.26
N ALA A 73 -18.47 -27.62 -31.98
CA ALA A 73 -19.82 -27.71 -31.46
C ALA A 73 -20.29 -29.14 -31.17
N ASP A 74 -19.91 -30.10 -32.02
CA ASP A 74 -20.36 -31.50 -31.91
C ASP A 74 -19.21 -32.46 -31.58
N GLU A 75 -19.57 -33.61 -31.00
CA GLU A 75 -18.63 -34.73 -30.73
C GLU A 75 -18.13 -35.40 -32.00
N ASP A 76 -18.83 -35.21 -33.11
CA ASP A 76 -18.51 -35.87 -34.36
C ASP A 76 -17.29 -35.21 -35.03
N THR A 77 -16.45 -36.03 -35.67
CA THR A 77 -15.15 -35.61 -36.23
C THR A 77 -15.28 -34.66 -37.44
N SER A 78 -16.50 -34.35 -37.86
CA SER A 78 -16.86 -33.52 -39.01
C SER A 78 -17.17 -32.07 -38.67
N SER A 79 -17.32 -31.72 -37.38
CA SER A 79 -17.61 -30.34 -36.97
C SER A 79 -16.41 -29.41 -37.17
N GLU A 80 -16.63 -28.28 -37.84
CA GLU A 80 -15.60 -27.26 -38.08
C GLU A 80 -15.26 -26.50 -36.79
N ALA A 81 -14.07 -25.89 -36.77
CA ALA A 81 -13.66 -25.01 -35.68
C ALA A 81 -14.50 -23.73 -35.66
N THR A 82 -14.96 -23.33 -34.49
CA THR A 82 -15.70 -22.08 -34.27
C THR A 82 -14.99 -21.23 -33.22
N VAL A 83 -15.13 -19.90 -33.35
CA VAL A 83 -14.60 -18.95 -32.37
C VAL A 83 -15.59 -18.86 -31.20
N CYS A 84 -15.10 -19.12 -29.99
CA CYS A 84 -15.88 -19.02 -28.75
C CYS A 84 -15.76 -17.61 -28.16
N ASP A 85 -14.53 -17.10 -28.03
CA ASP A 85 -14.26 -15.72 -27.61
C ASP A 85 -12.97 -15.17 -28.21
N VAL A 86 -12.84 -13.85 -28.14
CA VAL A 86 -11.63 -13.10 -28.46
C VAL A 86 -11.42 -12.11 -27.32
N VAL A 87 -10.33 -12.27 -26.58
CA VAL A 87 -10.01 -11.43 -25.43
C VAL A 87 -8.55 -11.00 -25.47
N LEU A 88 -8.22 -9.92 -24.76
CA LEU A 88 -6.86 -9.46 -24.57
C LEU A 88 -6.43 -9.80 -23.13
N LEU A 89 -5.43 -10.67 -22.99
CA LEU A 89 -4.97 -11.16 -21.69
C LEU A 89 -3.53 -10.73 -21.40
N PRO A 90 -3.17 -10.49 -20.13
CA PRO A 90 -1.80 -10.17 -19.75
C PRO A 90 -0.88 -11.39 -19.92
N GLY A 91 0.27 -11.19 -20.55
CA GLY A 91 1.38 -12.13 -20.53
C GLY A 91 2.19 -12.07 -19.21
N PRO A 92 3.23 -12.91 -19.09
CA PRO A 92 4.06 -13.02 -17.88
C PRO A 92 4.76 -11.73 -17.46
N ASP A 93 5.11 -10.88 -18.43
CA ASP A 93 5.81 -9.61 -18.24
C ASP A 93 4.87 -8.40 -18.44
N ALA A 94 3.56 -8.65 -18.54
CA ALA A 94 2.57 -7.60 -18.71
C ALA A 94 2.49 -6.70 -17.47
N LEU A 95 2.40 -5.39 -17.69
CA LEU A 95 2.18 -4.44 -16.61
C LEU A 95 0.73 -4.56 -16.12
N LEU A 96 0.56 -5.13 -14.92
CA LEU A 96 -0.74 -5.26 -14.27
C LEU A 96 -1.03 -4.07 -13.35
N ALA A 97 -2.31 -3.78 -13.17
CA ALA A 97 -2.75 -2.85 -12.14
C ALA A 97 -2.32 -3.37 -10.75
N PRO A 98 -1.92 -2.49 -9.83
CA PRO A 98 -1.66 -2.88 -8.46
C PRO A 98 -2.94 -3.46 -7.83
N LYS A 99 -2.76 -4.31 -6.82
CA LYS A 99 -3.89 -4.87 -6.08
C LYS A 99 -4.78 -3.74 -5.57
N TRP A 100 -6.09 -3.86 -5.80
CA TRP A 100 -7.05 -2.90 -5.27
C TRP A 100 -7.06 -2.96 -3.74
N ILE A 101 -6.95 -1.79 -3.12
CA ILE A 101 -6.97 -1.62 -1.66
C ILE A 101 -8.26 -0.88 -1.27
N PRO A 102 -9.00 -1.29 -0.21
CA PRO A 102 -10.14 -0.51 0.28
C PRO A 102 -9.79 0.94 0.58
N TYR A 103 -10.70 1.88 0.29
CA TYR A 103 -10.42 3.33 0.46
C TYR A 103 -9.94 3.70 1.87
N HIS A 104 -10.52 3.10 2.91
CA HIS A 104 -10.15 3.35 4.30
C HIS A 104 -8.70 2.91 4.64
N GLU A 105 -8.14 1.96 3.89
CA GLU A 105 -6.75 1.52 4.03
C GLU A 105 -5.77 2.37 3.21
N ARG A 106 -6.28 3.29 2.36
CA ARG A 106 -5.44 4.18 1.55
C ARG A 106 -5.12 5.51 2.22
N ILE A 107 -5.86 5.89 3.27
CA ILE A 107 -5.74 7.20 3.91
C ILE A 107 -4.36 7.36 4.56
N GLN A 108 -3.65 8.41 4.17
CA GLN A 108 -2.36 8.81 4.70
C GLN A 108 -2.47 10.16 5.42
N ALA A 109 -1.42 10.51 6.17
CA ALA A 109 -1.38 11.77 6.91
C ALA A 109 -1.55 13.01 5.99
N GLY A 110 -1.05 12.94 4.76
CA GLY A 110 -1.16 14.02 3.78
C GLY A 110 -2.55 14.22 3.17
N ASP A 111 -3.46 13.25 3.32
CA ASP A 111 -4.83 13.35 2.78
C ASP A 111 -5.74 14.23 3.65
N LEU A 112 -5.30 14.55 4.87
CA LEU A 112 -6.04 15.41 5.79
C LEU A 112 -5.87 16.88 5.42
N THR A 113 -6.96 17.50 5.00
CA THR A 113 -7.05 18.94 4.73
C THR A 113 -8.12 19.58 5.61
N PRO A 114 -8.13 20.93 5.78
CA PRO A 114 -9.13 21.59 6.62
C PRO A 114 -10.57 21.23 6.19
N GLY A 115 -11.36 20.74 7.15
CA GLY A 115 -12.76 20.32 6.94
C GLY A 115 -12.94 18.83 6.61
N VAL A 116 -11.87 18.08 6.34
CA VAL A 116 -11.95 16.62 6.17
C VAL A 116 -12.09 15.94 7.52
N ILE A 117 -13.11 15.08 7.64
CA ILE A 117 -13.32 14.23 8.81
C ILE A 117 -13.04 12.79 8.39
N VAL A 118 -12.06 12.15 9.05
CA VAL A 118 -11.79 10.72 8.90
C VAL A 118 -12.40 9.99 10.10
N PRO A 119 -13.51 9.25 9.91
CA PRO A 119 -14.12 8.51 11.00
C PRO A 119 -13.15 7.48 11.56
N THR A 120 -13.05 7.41 12.88
CA THR A 120 -12.28 6.37 13.55
C THR A 120 -13.07 5.07 13.55
N SER A 121 -12.41 3.95 13.24
CA SER A 121 -13.00 2.63 13.37
C SER A 121 -13.47 2.38 14.81
N HIS A 122 -14.59 1.66 14.97
CA HIS A 122 -15.09 1.26 16.28
C HIS A 122 -14.08 0.36 17.02
N ASP A 123 -13.42 -0.53 16.27
CA ASP A 123 -12.49 -1.52 16.80
C ASP A 123 -11.01 -1.09 16.63
N ASP A 124 -10.74 0.21 16.65
CA ASP A 124 -9.37 0.72 16.57
C ASP A 124 -8.56 0.33 17.81
N ALA A 125 -7.68 -0.68 17.67
CA ALA A 125 -6.84 -1.20 18.74
C ALA A 125 -5.94 -0.14 19.40
N ARG A 126 -5.72 1.01 18.76
CA ARG A 126 -4.95 2.12 19.34
C ARG A 126 -5.73 2.89 20.40
N LEU A 127 -7.04 2.67 20.51
CA LEU A 127 -7.91 3.39 21.43
C LEU A 127 -8.49 2.45 22.49
N THR A 128 -8.77 2.99 23.65
CA THR A 128 -9.53 2.35 24.73
C THR A 128 -10.50 3.37 25.33
N PRO A 129 -11.65 2.96 25.89
CA PRO A 129 -12.52 3.87 26.61
C PRO A 129 -11.77 4.61 27.72
N GLY A 130 -12.06 5.90 27.92
CA GLY A 130 -11.35 6.72 28.91
C GLY A 130 -11.42 6.16 30.33
N TYR A 131 -12.58 5.63 30.74
CA TYR A 131 -12.75 5.01 32.05
C TYR A 131 -11.90 3.73 32.24
N ALA A 132 -11.55 3.03 31.15
CA ALA A 132 -10.77 1.80 31.20
C ALA A 132 -9.25 2.07 31.25
N ALA A 133 -8.83 3.33 31.17
CA ALA A 133 -7.44 3.72 31.30
C ALA A 133 -7.02 4.03 32.74
N LEU A 134 -7.95 3.98 33.70
CA LEU A 134 -7.72 4.38 35.09
C LEU A 134 -7.18 3.22 35.94
N PRO A 135 -6.18 3.45 36.80
CA PRO A 135 -6.01 2.66 38.01
C PRO A 135 -7.27 2.79 38.88
N GLY A 136 -7.72 1.72 39.51
CA GLY A 136 -8.93 1.69 40.36
C GLY A 136 -8.78 2.40 41.71
N ASP A 137 -8.09 3.54 41.76
CA ASP A 137 -7.84 4.32 42.96
C ASP A 137 -8.89 5.43 43.10
N GLU A 138 -9.54 5.51 44.27
CA GLU A 138 -10.69 6.39 44.53
C GLU A 138 -10.30 7.82 44.93
N GLU A 139 -9.00 8.13 45.05
CA GLU A 139 -8.50 9.46 45.47
C GLU A 139 -7.54 10.11 44.44
N LEU A 140 -8.02 10.33 43.22
CA LEU A 140 -7.27 11.06 42.19
C LEU A 140 -7.64 12.56 42.18
N ASP A 141 -6.64 13.44 42.17
CA ASP A 141 -6.86 14.89 42.05
C ASP A 141 -7.22 15.31 40.61
N MET A 142 -7.73 16.54 40.41
CA MET A 142 -8.20 17.00 39.08
C MET A 142 -7.12 17.01 37.99
N ALA A 143 -5.85 17.27 38.35
CA ALA A 143 -4.76 17.27 37.38
C ALA A 143 -4.43 15.83 36.96
N GLN A 144 -4.41 14.91 37.92
CA GLN A 144 -4.25 13.48 37.69
C GLN A 144 -5.43 12.91 36.91
N LEU A 145 -6.66 13.36 37.18
CA LEU A 145 -7.83 12.94 36.42
C LEU A 145 -7.68 13.31 34.93
N LEU A 146 -7.24 14.54 34.64
CA LEU A 146 -7.01 15.02 33.27
C LEU A 146 -5.86 14.26 32.58
N GLU A 147 -4.76 14.03 33.31
CA GLU A 147 -3.61 13.25 32.81
C GLU A 147 -3.97 11.79 32.52
N LEU A 148 -4.84 11.20 33.32
CA LEU A 148 -5.39 9.85 33.13
C LEU A 148 -6.50 9.81 32.07
N GLY A 149 -6.93 10.98 31.59
CA GLY A 149 -7.89 11.13 30.50
C GLY A 149 -9.35 11.01 30.92
N LEU A 150 -9.68 11.22 32.20
CA LEU A 150 -11.07 11.40 32.61
C LEU A 150 -11.68 12.61 31.91
N GLY A 151 -12.93 12.42 31.46
CA GLY A 151 -13.64 13.36 30.61
C GLY A 151 -13.45 13.14 29.10
N ARG A 152 -12.53 12.25 28.68
CA ARG A 152 -12.41 11.84 27.28
C ARG A 152 -13.20 10.55 27.03
N GLU A 153 -13.96 10.52 25.94
CA GLU A 153 -14.66 9.31 25.50
C GLU A 153 -13.67 8.15 25.28
N ARG A 154 -12.55 8.45 24.61
CA ARG A 154 -11.48 7.50 24.28
C ARG A 154 -10.11 8.11 24.54
N VAL A 155 -9.17 7.26 24.96
CA VAL A 155 -7.75 7.60 25.14
C VAL A 155 -6.88 6.57 24.42
N LEU A 156 -5.60 6.89 24.27
CA LEU A 156 -4.64 5.97 23.65
C LEU A 156 -4.51 4.70 24.51
N SER A 157 -4.68 3.53 23.88
CA SER A 157 -4.50 2.23 24.53
C SER A 157 -3.01 1.96 24.81
N ALA A 158 -2.71 0.90 25.57
CA ALA A 158 -1.34 0.44 25.73
C ALA A 158 -0.68 0.11 24.37
N PHE A 159 -1.41 -0.56 23.47
CA PHE A 159 -0.95 -0.83 22.11
C PHE A 159 -0.70 0.45 21.31
N GLY A 160 -1.62 1.43 21.38
CA GLY A 160 -1.45 2.72 20.70
C GLY A 160 -0.24 3.50 21.21
N ARG A 161 0.05 3.42 22.51
CA ARG A 161 1.24 4.03 23.14
C ARG A 161 2.51 3.36 22.65
N ASP A 162 2.58 2.04 22.69
CA ASP A 162 3.73 1.26 22.22
C ASP A 162 4.00 1.52 20.73
N ALA A 163 2.99 1.37 19.87
CA ALA A 163 3.11 1.61 18.44
C ALA A 163 3.56 3.05 18.12
N THR A 164 3.10 4.04 18.90
CA THR A 164 3.54 5.44 18.75
C THR A 164 4.98 5.63 19.21
N SER A 165 5.35 5.06 20.36
CA SER A 165 6.72 5.14 20.87
C SER A 165 7.74 4.57 19.90
N GLN A 166 7.45 3.42 19.29
CA GLN A 166 8.33 2.80 18.31
C GLN A 166 8.50 3.66 17.05
N ARG A 167 7.42 4.26 16.54
CA ARG A 167 7.50 5.16 15.37
C ARG A 167 8.30 6.41 15.66
N TRP A 168 8.07 7.05 16.80
CA TRP A 168 8.78 8.28 17.17
C TRP A 168 10.26 8.02 17.47
N TYR A 169 10.57 6.96 18.20
CA TYR A 169 11.95 6.61 18.54
C TYR A 169 12.78 6.21 17.31
N ARG A 170 12.15 5.62 16.28
CA ARG A 170 12.81 5.29 15.00
C ARG A 170 12.75 6.44 13.98
N GLY A 171 12.06 7.53 14.29
CA GLY A 171 11.86 8.66 13.39
C GLY A 171 13.04 9.62 13.36
N ASP A 172 12.85 10.73 12.65
CA ASP A 172 13.89 11.75 12.42
C ASP A 172 14.34 12.48 13.70
N PHE A 173 13.54 12.37 14.77
CA PHE A 173 13.82 12.90 16.11
C PHE A 173 14.10 11.80 17.15
N GLY A 174 14.48 10.62 16.66
CA GLY A 174 15.03 9.50 17.42
C GLY A 174 16.54 9.64 17.67
N PRO A 175 17.14 8.76 18.48
CA PRO A 175 18.60 8.77 18.72
C PRO A 175 19.41 8.33 17.49
N GLU A 176 18.80 7.57 16.57
CA GLU A 176 19.48 7.06 15.38
C GLU A 176 19.53 8.08 14.22
N ALA A 177 18.87 9.23 14.38
CA ALA A 177 18.90 10.31 13.40
C ALA A 177 20.32 10.83 13.18
N GLN A 178 20.65 11.23 11.94
CA GLN A 178 21.99 11.73 11.61
C GLN A 178 22.40 12.93 12.47
N MET A 179 21.45 13.84 12.73
CA MET A 179 21.65 15.00 13.62
C MET A 179 21.98 14.56 15.05
N ALA A 180 21.27 13.55 15.58
CA ALA A 180 21.50 13.04 16.93
C ALA A 180 22.88 12.40 17.08
N LYS A 181 23.30 11.60 16.09
CA LYS A 181 24.64 10.97 16.09
C LYS A 181 25.79 11.97 16.03
N ALA A 182 25.56 13.13 15.42
CA ALA A 182 26.54 14.21 15.33
C ALA A 182 26.45 15.20 16.51
N ALA A 183 25.41 15.10 17.34
CA ALA A 183 25.19 16.04 18.42
C ALA A 183 26.17 15.79 19.57
N PRO A 184 26.66 16.85 20.24
CA PRO A 184 27.60 16.71 21.34
C PRO A 184 26.94 16.18 22.62
N LEU A 185 25.65 16.47 22.81
CA LEU A 185 24.89 16.14 24.02
C LEU A 185 23.43 15.79 23.69
N PRO A 186 22.81 14.88 24.47
CA PRO A 186 21.44 14.49 24.27
C PRO A 186 20.44 15.52 24.82
N CYS A 187 19.21 15.47 24.33
CA CYS A 187 18.08 16.28 24.79
C CYS A 187 17.82 16.15 26.29
N ALA A 188 18.12 14.99 26.90
CA ALA A 188 18.06 14.74 28.35
C ALA A 188 18.76 15.81 29.19
N ALA A 189 19.86 16.37 28.68
CA ALA A 189 20.70 17.35 29.36
C ALA A 189 20.43 18.79 28.89
N CYS A 190 19.50 18.99 27.96
CA CYS A 190 19.24 20.28 27.33
C CYS A 190 18.17 21.06 28.08
N ALA A 191 18.42 22.33 28.41
CA ALA A 191 17.44 23.20 29.07
C ALA A 191 16.20 23.51 28.20
N PHE A 192 16.28 23.31 26.88
CA PHE A 192 15.16 23.49 25.95
C PHE A 192 14.26 22.24 25.82
N PHE A 193 14.57 21.16 26.53
CA PHE A 193 13.75 19.95 26.54
C PHE A 193 12.61 20.10 27.55
N ILE A 194 11.37 20.09 27.05
CA ILE A 194 10.17 20.08 27.89
C ILE A 194 9.67 18.64 27.98
N PRO A 195 9.71 17.97 29.15
CA PRO A 195 9.21 16.60 29.29
C PRO A 195 7.71 16.51 28.95
N MET A 196 7.30 15.46 28.25
CA MET A 196 5.87 15.19 28.07
C MET A 196 5.20 14.79 29.39
N ALA A 197 3.88 14.90 29.48
CA ALA A 197 3.12 14.39 30.62
C ALA A 197 2.88 12.87 30.53
N GLY A 198 2.47 12.27 31.66
CA GLY A 198 2.04 10.87 31.72
C GLY A 198 3.14 9.84 31.48
N SER A 199 2.74 8.65 31.02
CA SER A 199 3.63 7.47 30.95
C SER A 199 4.73 7.54 29.89
N MET A 200 4.67 8.48 28.94
CA MET A 200 5.72 8.66 27.92
C MET A 200 6.85 9.61 28.37
N ARG A 201 6.69 10.29 29.51
CA ARG A 201 7.62 11.32 30.00
C ARG A 201 9.06 10.85 30.18
N SER A 202 9.25 9.55 30.41
CA SER A 202 10.57 8.95 30.66
C SER A 202 11.41 8.80 29.39
N VAL A 203 10.79 8.84 28.21
CA VAL A 203 11.46 8.59 26.92
C VAL A 203 11.35 9.78 25.97
N PHE A 204 10.34 10.64 26.12
CA PHE A 204 10.05 11.68 25.15
C PHE A 204 9.72 13.03 25.78
N GLY A 205 10.00 14.09 25.03
CA GLY A 205 9.67 15.48 25.33
C GLY A 205 9.46 16.28 24.05
N VAL A 206 9.30 17.59 24.19
CA VAL A 206 9.18 18.54 23.07
C VAL A 206 10.38 19.48 23.11
N CYS A 207 10.98 19.76 21.96
CA CYS A 207 12.01 20.80 21.86
C CYS A 207 11.35 22.18 21.78
N ALA A 208 11.85 23.12 22.57
CA ALA A 208 11.38 24.51 22.61
C ALA A 208 12.45 25.52 22.15
N ASN A 209 13.41 25.08 21.33
CA ASN A 209 14.46 25.93 20.83
C ASN A 209 14.20 26.31 19.37
N GLU A 210 13.82 27.56 19.10
CA GLU A 210 13.46 28.06 17.76
C GLU A 210 14.54 27.86 16.69
N ILE A 211 15.82 27.80 17.07
CA ILE A 211 16.92 27.57 16.12
C ILE A 211 17.18 26.08 15.85
N SER A 212 16.57 25.19 16.62
CA SER A 212 16.64 23.74 16.40
C SER A 212 15.67 23.34 15.29
N PRO A 213 16.06 22.47 14.34
CA PRO A 213 15.11 21.90 13.40
C PRO A 213 14.04 21.01 14.08
N ALA A 214 14.24 20.66 15.36
CA ALA A 214 13.29 19.91 16.16
C ALA A 214 12.30 20.80 16.93
N ASP A 215 12.34 22.14 16.82
CA ASP A 215 11.42 23.02 17.53
C ASP A 215 9.96 22.62 17.32
N GLY A 216 9.18 22.53 18.40
CA GLY A 216 7.79 22.10 18.38
C GLY A 216 7.55 20.62 18.06
N HIS A 217 8.60 19.81 17.85
CA HIS A 217 8.49 18.39 17.58
C HIS A 217 8.71 17.54 18.83
N VAL A 218 8.11 16.35 18.82
CA VAL A 218 8.41 15.33 19.83
C VAL A 218 9.79 14.76 19.55
N VAL A 219 10.66 14.83 20.55
CA VAL A 219 12.04 14.30 20.52
C VAL A 219 12.18 13.19 21.57
N SER A 220 12.96 12.18 21.23
CA SER A 220 13.42 11.20 22.22
C SER A 220 14.44 11.85 23.17
N ILE A 221 14.51 11.36 24.41
CA ILE A 221 15.39 11.91 25.45
C ILE A 221 16.88 11.79 25.08
N ASP A 222 17.21 10.80 24.25
CA ASP A 222 18.54 10.50 23.71
C ASP A 222 18.76 11.03 22.27
N HIS A 223 17.79 11.76 21.70
CA HIS A 223 18.03 12.60 20.53
C HIS A 223 19.02 13.72 20.87
N GLY A 224 19.60 14.37 19.86
CA GLY A 224 20.44 15.55 20.07
C GLY A 224 20.49 16.41 18.82
N CYS A 225 20.88 17.67 19.00
CA CYS A 225 21.16 18.57 17.89
C CYS A 225 22.31 19.53 18.21
N GLY A 226 22.77 20.29 17.21
CA GLY A 226 23.81 21.30 17.39
C GLY A 226 23.40 22.52 18.22
N ALA A 227 22.09 22.73 18.42
CA ALA A 227 21.55 23.88 19.16
C ALA A 227 21.33 23.57 20.66
N HIS A 228 22.25 22.80 21.26
CA HIS A 228 22.15 22.44 22.67
C HIS A 228 22.34 23.67 23.58
N SER A 229 21.58 23.76 24.67
CA SER A 229 21.65 24.89 25.63
C SER A 229 23.03 25.13 26.26
N GLN A 230 23.92 24.14 26.18
CA GLN A 230 25.30 24.21 26.69
C GLN A 230 26.34 24.45 25.58
N ALA A 231 25.92 24.56 24.31
CA ALA A 231 26.79 24.94 23.21
C ALA A 231 27.01 26.46 23.25
N GLN A 232 28.04 26.89 23.98
CA GLN A 232 28.43 28.30 24.11
C GLN A 232 29.51 28.64 23.08
N VAL A 233 29.35 29.78 22.40
CA VAL A 233 30.43 30.39 21.62
C VAL A 233 31.40 31.02 22.62
N ILE A 234 32.64 30.55 22.61
CA ILE A 234 33.74 31.09 23.43
C ILE A 234 34.51 32.13 22.63
#